data_AF-A0A3N1SN71-F1
#
_entry.id   AF-A0A3N1SN71-F1
#
_cell.length_a   1.000
_cell.length_b   1.000
_cell.length_c   1.000
_cell.angle_alpha   90.00
_cell.angle_beta   90.00
_cell.angle_gamma   90.00
#
_symmetry.space_group_name_H-M   'P 1'
#
loop_
_entity.id
_entity.type
_entity.pdbx_description
1 polymer ?
#
loop_
_entity_poly.entity_id
_entity_poly.type
_entity_poly.pdbx_seq_one_letter_code
_entity_poly.pdbx_strand_id
1 'polypeptide(L)'
;MTTAPAPAPSPAAALSPMLQRLAAERATGALMRDRGTLYLADGEVVHAESPATPGIDVLLTRGGALHRDGWWDAVAQAGAHRRVGRYLVDSGRVAGGALELCHLGALYDAAFFALAPTRTPARFRYGVAHWIGPVRPVPVHAVQRETLRRRELLDRIWPEAAGDSAPLLRTGRPVDAPVPPRQQRVLEQVDGVRTATDIAQELGRSAFHTLVDLRRLAASGLVEAAGPQPTGPAASASPRIELPEVTADPDVALLRRLRDALEAL
;
A
#
# COMPACT_ATOMS: atom_id res chain seq x y z
N MET A 1 0.78 -24.19 -50.19
CA MET A 1 0.98 -24.24 -48.72
C MET A 1 0.98 -22.80 -48.23
N THR A 2 -0.16 -22.33 -47.73
CA THR A 2 -0.35 -20.95 -47.28
C THR A 2 -0.04 -20.89 -45.79
N THR A 3 1.06 -20.24 -45.45
CA THR A 3 1.53 -20.02 -44.08
C THR A 3 0.54 -19.11 -43.36
N ALA A 4 -0.07 -19.60 -42.29
CA ALA A 4 -0.94 -18.80 -41.44
C ALA A 4 -0.10 -17.73 -40.71
N PRO A 5 -0.60 -16.48 -40.60
CA PRO A 5 0.12 -15.43 -39.89
C PRO A 5 0.13 -15.73 -38.39
N ALA A 6 1.28 -15.49 -37.75
CA ALA A 6 1.45 -15.61 -36.31
C ALA A 6 0.49 -14.65 -35.58
N PRO A 7 -0.12 -15.06 -34.45
CA PRO A 7 -1.01 -14.19 -33.69
C PRO A 7 -0.23 -12.97 -33.19
N ALA A 8 -0.79 -11.78 -33.43
CA ALA A 8 -0.28 -10.54 -32.88
C ALA A 8 -0.27 -10.60 -31.33
N PRO A 9 0.73 -10.00 -30.66
CA PRO A 9 0.76 -9.98 -29.21
C PRO A 9 -0.48 -9.25 -28.67
N SER A 10 -1.27 -9.94 -27.85
CA SER A 10 -2.42 -9.35 -27.15
C SER A 10 -1.98 -8.08 -26.42
N PRO A 11 -2.72 -6.97 -26.51
CA PRO A 11 -2.41 -5.79 -25.72
C PRO A 11 -2.43 -6.20 -24.25
N ALA A 12 -1.29 -6.04 -23.57
CA ALA A 12 -1.18 -6.33 -22.14
C ALA A 12 -2.38 -5.68 -21.44
N ALA A 13 -3.31 -6.50 -20.94
CA ALA A 13 -4.58 -6.00 -20.45
C ALA A 13 -4.29 -4.94 -19.39
N ALA A 14 -4.75 -3.71 -19.66
CA ALA A 14 -4.62 -2.61 -18.74
C ALA A 14 -5.09 -3.05 -17.35
N LEU A 15 -4.20 -3.02 -16.35
CA LEU A 15 -4.56 -3.38 -14.97
C LEU A 15 -5.79 -2.60 -14.47
N SER A 16 -5.96 -1.39 -14.99
CA SER A 16 -7.12 -0.56 -14.74
C SER A 16 -7.40 0.33 -15.97
N PRO A 17 -8.43 0.02 -16.77
CA PRO A 17 -8.89 0.91 -17.85
C PRO A 17 -9.31 2.29 -17.33
N MET A 18 -9.91 2.33 -16.13
CA MET A 18 -10.29 3.58 -15.47
C MET A 18 -9.08 4.47 -15.16
N LEU A 19 -7.99 3.89 -14.64
CA LEU A 19 -6.79 4.67 -14.34
C LEU A 19 -6.15 5.25 -15.61
N GLN A 20 -6.17 4.50 -16.72
CA GLN A 20 -5.69 5.00 -18.02
C GLN A 20 -6.55 6.15 -18.54
N ARG A 21 -7.88 6.03 -18.41
CA ARG A 21 -8.79 7.12 -18.77
C ARG A 21 -8.51 8.39 -17.97
N LEU A 22 -8.36 8.26 -16.65
CA LEU A 22 -8.03 9.40 -15.77
C LEU A 22 -6.69 10.05 -16.12
N ALA A 23 -5.70 9.25 -16.54
CA ALA A 23 -4.43 9.77 -17.03
C ALA A 23 -4.59 10.58 -18.33
N ALA A 24 -5.36 10.05 -19.29
CA ALA A 24 -5.63 10.73 -20.56
C ALA A 24 -6.41 12.03 -20.37
N GLU A 25 -7.35 12.06 -19.42
CA GLU A 25 -8.12 13.25 -19.03
C GLU A 25 -7.31 14.24 -18.19
N ARG A 26 -6.04 13.94 -17.86
CA ARG A 26 -5.20 14.73 -16.94
C ARG A 26 -5.89 15.00 -15.59
N ALA A 27 -6.64 14.01 -15.10
CA ALA A 27 -7.45 14.18 -13.90
C ALA A 27 -6.59 14.37 -12.65
N THR A 28 -7.06 15.24 -11.75
CA THR A 28 -6.51 15.45 -10.42
C THR A 28 -7.52 15.02 -9.37
N GLY A 29 -7.13 14.11 -8.48
CA GLY A 29 -8.05 13.50 -7.51
C GLY A 29 -7.53 12.20 -6.93
N ALA A 30 -8.39 11.47 -6.22
CA ALA A 30 -8.07 10.19 -5.60
C ALA A 30 -8.89 9.04 -6.20
N LEU A 31 -8.21 8.01 -6.70
CA LEU A 31 -8.80 6.75 -7.14
C LEU A 31 -8.79 5.75 -5.98
N MET A 32 -9.95 5.49 -5.42
CA MET A 32 -10.18 4.58 -4.32
C MET A 32 -10.46 3.17 -4.86
N ARG A 33 -9.72 2.19 -4.35
CA ARG A 33 -9.87 0.75 -4.60
C ARG A 33 -10.02 0.04 -3.25
N ASP A 34 -10.44 -1.21 -3.30
CA ASP A 34 -10.65 -2.05 -2.11
C ASP A 34 -9.40 -2.15 -1.22
N ARG A 35 -8.23 -2.28 -1.84
CA ARG A 35 -6.95 -2.49 -1.14
C ARG A 35 -6.04 -1.26 -1.12
N GLY A 36 -6.56 -0.08 -1.44
CA GLY A 36 -5.74 1.14 -1.39
C GLY A 36 -6.25 2.27 -2.26
N THR A 37 -5.52 3.38 -2.24
CA THR A 37 -5.86 4.62 -2.96
C THR A 37 -4.68 5.08 -3.79
N LEU A 38 -4.93 5.52 -5.02
CA LEU A 38 -3.94 6.22 -5.83
C LEU A 38 -4.34 7.69 -5.95
N TYR A 39 -3.42 8.59 -5.64
CA TYR A 39 -3.61 10.03 -5.78
C TYR A 39 -2.98 10.50 -7.09
N LEU A 40 -3.78 11.20 -7.88
CA LEU A 40 -3.41 11.73 -9.18
C LEU A 40 -3.33 13.26 -9.14
N ALA A 41 -2.36 13.82 -9.85
CA ALA A 41 -2.32 15.22 -10.23
C ALA A 41 -1.93 15.30 -11.70
N ASP A 42 -2.70 16.05 -12.49
CA ASP A 42 -2.47 16.26 -13.93
C ASP A 42 -2.30 14.95 -14.73
N GLY A 43 -2.99 13.88 -14.31
CA GLY A 43 -2.93 12.55 -14.92
C GLY A 43 -1.75 11.67 -14.48
N GLU A 44 -0.90 12.15 -13.59
CA GLU A 44 0.22 11.39 -13.03
C GLU A 44 -0.06 10.94 -11.60
N VAL A 45 0.47 9.78 -11.21
CA VAL A 45 0.35 9.28 -9.83
C VAL A 45 1.38 10.01 -8.97
N VAL A 46 0.90 10.82 -8.02
CA VAL A 46 1.75 11.60 -7.12
C VAL A 46 1.90 10.96 -5.75
N HIS A 47 1.00 10.05 -5.38
CA HIS A 47 1.09 9.25 -4.15
C HIS A 47 0.20 8.02 -4.24
N ALA A 48 0.45 7.02 -3.40
CA ALA A 48 -0.42 5.88 -3.22
C ALA A 48 -0.35 5.38 -1.77
N GLU A 49 -1.46 4.85 -1.27
CA GLU A 49 -1.58 4.29 0.07
C GLU A 49 -2.26 2.93 0.02
N SER A 50 -1.82 2.01 0.87
CA SER A 50 -2.49 0.73 1.09
C SER A 50 -2.26 0.28 2.52
N PRO A 51 -3.29 -0.25 3.21
CA PRO A 51 -3.09 -0.84 4.54
C PRO A 51 -2.16 -2.05 4.53
N ALA A 52 -1.90 -2.64 3.35
CA ALA A 52 -1.03 -3.79 3.17
C ALA A 52 0.47 -3.44 3.02
N THR A 53 0.85 -2.17 3.17
CA THR A 53 2.24 -1.75 3.08
C THR A 53 2.58 -0.69 4.13
N PRO A 54 3.84 -0.65 4.60
CA PRO A 54 4.34 0.50 5.33
C PRO A 54 4.19 1.78 4.52
N GLY A 55 3.72 2.84 5.18
CA GLY A 55 3.67 4.18 4.63
C GLY A 55 5.06 4.81 4.57
N ILE A 56 5.16 5.95 3.88
CA ILE A 56 6.40 6.70 3.77
C ILE A 56 6.91 7.20 5.13
N ASP A 57 6.02 7.46 6.08
CA ASP A 57 6.33 7.77 7.48
C ASP A 57 7.14 6.66 8.15
N VAL A 58 6.71 5.41 7.99
CA VAL A 58 7.38 4.24 8.54
C VAL A 58 8.74 4.04 7.87
N LEU A 59 8.82 4.20 6.54
CA LEU A 59 10.08 4.06 5.80
C LEU A 59 11.10 5.13 6.20
N LEU A 60 10.68 6.38 6.35
CA LEU A 60 11.57 7.48 6.75
C LEU A 60 12.01 7.34 8.21
N THR A 61 11.10 6.93 9.10
CA THR A 61 11.40 6.87 10.54
C THR A 61 12.14 5.60 10.94
N ARG A 62 11.63 4.40 10.61
CA ARG A 62 12.32 3.14 10.91
C ARG A 62 13.58 2.95 10.07
N GLY A 63 13.65 3.57 8.89
CA GLY A 63 14.86 3.62 8.06
C GLY A 63 15.94 4.57 8.56
N GLY A 64 15.67 5.37 9.61
CA GLY A 64 16.63 6.29 10.21
C GLY A 64 16.86 7.60 9.45
N ALA A 65 16.10 7.86 8.38
CA ALA A 65 16.19 9.10 7.61
C ALA A 65 15.52 10.29 8.31
N LEU A 66 14.63 10.04 9.29
CA LEU A 66 13.89 11.06 10.01
C LEU A 66 13.60 10.60 11.45
N HIS A 67 13.80 11.48 12.43
CA HIS A 67 13.32 11.20 13.80
C HIS A 67 11.78 11.21 13.83
N ARG A 68 11.16 10.30 14.60
CA ARG A 68 9.69 10.14 14.64
C ARG A 68 8.94 11.43 14.94
N ASP A 69 9.39 12.19 15.93
CA ASP A 69 8.74 13.46 16.28
C ASP A 69 8.84 14.49 15.15
N GLY A 70 9.94 14.42 14.39
CA GLY A 70 10.19 15.30 13.28
C GLY A 70 9.18 15.15 12.14
N TRP A 71 8.55 13.99 12.03
CA TRP A 71 7.46 13.72 11.11
C TRP A 71 6.16 14.43 11.50
N TRP A 72 5.72 14.27 12.74
CA TRP A 72 4.46 14.86 13.21
C TRP A 72 4.50 16.39 13.23
N ASP A 73 5.64 16.97 13.59
CA ASP A 73 5.88 18.41 13.43
C ASP A 73 5.67 18.87 11.99
N ALA A 74 6.23 18.14 11.02
CA ALA A 74 6.14 18.51 9.62
C ALA A 74 4.69 18.40 9.10
N VAL A 75 3.95 17.39 9.54
CA VAL A 75 2.52 17.25 9.26
C VAL A 75 1.73 18.41 9.85
N ALA A 76 1.98 18.78 11.11
CA ALA A 76 1.31 19.89 11.77
C ALA A 76 1.58 21.23 11.05
N GLN A 77 2.82 21.47 10.61
CA GLN A 77 3.21 22.74 10.00
C GLN A 77 2.82 22.88 8.52
N ALA A 78 2.86 21.78 7.76
CA ALA A 78 2.75 21.84 6.30
C ALA A 78 1.62 20.97 5.71
N GLY A 79 0.91 20.20 6.52
CA GLY A 79 -0.17 19.31 6.10
C GLY A 79 -1.34 20.03 5.45
N ALA A 80 -1.81 21.12 6.07
CA ALA A 80 -2.92 21.93 5.53
C ALA A 80 -2.62 22.52 4.15
N HIS A 81 -1.34 22.83 3.88
CA HIS A 81 -0.89 23.36 2.60
C HIS A 81 -0.50 22.29 1.58
N ARG A 82 -0.58 21.01 1.96
CA ARG A 82 -0.19 19.84 1.14
C ARG A 82 1.29 19.92 0.72
N ARG A 83 2.17 20.26 1.68
CA ARG A 83 3.60 20.53 1.43
C ARG A 83 4.54 19.82 2.40
N VAL A 84 4.09 18.76 3.07
CA VAL A 84 4.92 18.09 4.11
C VAL A 84 6.24 17.57 3.54
N GLY A 85 6.23 16.94 2.36
CA GLY A 85 7.46 16.46 1.73
C GLY A 85 8.45 17.60 1.45
N ARG A 86 7.96 18.70 0.87
CA ARG A 86 8.78 19.90 0.62
C ARG A 86 9.30 20.51 1.91
N TYR A 87 8.46 20.63 2.94
CA TYR A 87 8.87 21.17 4.24
C TYR A 87 9.98 20.34 4.88
N LEU A 88 9.91 19.01 4.81
CA LEU A 88 10.95 18.13 5.35
C LEU A 88 12.33 18.36 4.69
N VAL A 89 12.33 18.68 3.39
CA VAL A 89 13.55 19.00 2.64
C VAL A 89 14.02 20.42 2.92
N ASP A 90 13.13 21.41 2.79
CA ASP A 90 13.44 22.83 2.97
C ASP A 90 13.91 23.13 4.41
N SER A 91 13.43 22.37 5.41
CA SER A 91 13.87 22.46 6.81
C SER A 91 15.15 21.67 7.13
N GLY A 92 15.72 20.95 6.17
CA GLY A 92 16.92 20.14 6.35
C GLY A 92 16.72 18.86 7.19
N ARG A 93 15.48 18.50 7.51
CA ARG A 93 15.14 17.30 8.31
C ARG A 93 15.34 16.00 7.55
N VAL A 94 15.18 16.03 6.21
CA VAL A 94 15.37 14.90 5.32
C VAL A 94 16.07 15.36 4.04
N ALA A 95 17.06 14.60 3.57
CA ALA A 95 17.67 14.85 2.26
C ALA A 95 16.67 14.59 1.13
N GLY A 96 16.62 15.45 0.11
CA GLY A 96 15.66 15.33 -1.01
C GLY A 96 15.70 13.95 -1.71
N GLY A 97 16.90 13.41 -1.96
CA GLY A 97 17.04 12.08 -2.55
C GLY A 97 16.54 10.93 -1.66
N ALA A 98 16.70 11.06 -0.33
CA ALA A 98 16.16 10.07 0.61
C ALA A 98 14.63 10.10 0.62
N LEU A 99 14.03 11.30 0.61
CA LEU A 99 12.59 11.47 0.51
C LEU A 99 12.05 10.86 -0.79
N GLU A 100 12.70 11.13 -1.93
CA GLU A 100 12.29 10.60 -3.23
C GLU A 100 12.37 9.07 -3.29
N LEU A 101 13.44 8.46 -2.77
CA LEU A 101 13.58 7.01 -2.71
C LEU A 101 12.50 6.35 -1.83
N CYS A 102 12.26 6.90 -0.63
CA CYS A 102 11.20 6.40 0.25
C CYS A 102 9.80 6.61 -0.36
N HIS A 103 9.56 7.75 -1.01
CA HIS A 103 8.30 8.06 -1.69
C HIS A 103 8.03 7.09 -2.83
N LEU A 104 8.99 6.88 -3.73
CA LEU A 104 8.83 5.94 -4.85
C LEU A 104 8.66 4.50 -4.35
N GLY A 105 9.40 4.10 -3.32
CA GLY A 105 9.24 2.80 -2.68
C GLY A 105 7.83 2.57 -2.14
N ALA A 106 7.33 3.51 -1.33
CA ALA A 106 5.97 3.47 -0.79
C ALA A 106 4.90 3.50 -1.89
N LEU A 107 5.08 4.35 -2.92
CA LEU A 107 4.14 4.49 -4.03
C LEU A 107 4.00 3.18 -4.81
N TYR A 108 5.11 2.55 -5.22
CA TYR A 108 5.04 1.31 -5.97
C TYR A 108 4.55 0.13 -5.13
N ASP A 109 4.88 0.08 -3.84
CA ASP A 109 4.35 -0.94 -2.93
C ASP A 109 2.83 -0.79 -2.74
N ALA A 110 2.36 0.41 -2.43
CA ALA A 110 0.93 0.68 -2.28
C ALA A 110 0.18 0.44 -3.59
N ALA A 111 0.73 0.87 -4.72
CA ALA A 111 0.12 0.64 -6.03
C ALA A 111 0.04 -0.85 -6.39
N PHE A 112 1.04 -1.66 -5.99
CA PHE A 112 1.01 -3.11 -6.20
C PHE A 112 -0.23 -3.74 -5.55
N PHE A 113 -0.55 -3.36 -4.31
CA PHE A 113 -1.74 -3.85 -3.59
C PHE A 113 -3.04 -3.17 -4.06
N ALA A 114 -3.05 -1.86 -4.26
CA ALA A 114 -4.24 -1.10 -4.67
C ALA A 114 -4.74 -1.52 -6.07
N LEU A 115 -3.84 -1.97 -6.95
CA LEU A 115 -4.16 -2.47 -8.29
C LEU A 115 -4.37 -3.99 -8.33
N ALA A 116 -4.36 -4.69 -7.19
CA ALA A 116 -4.68 -6.12 -7.10
C ALA A 116 -6.02 -6.42 -7.80
N PRO A 117 -6.16 -7.57 -8.50
CA PRO A 117 -7.43 -7.95 -9.12
C PRO A 117 -8.54 -7.96 -8.08
N THR A 118 -9.63 -7.25 -8.36
CA THR A 118 -10.80 -7.17 -7.47
C THR A 118 -12.08 -7.06 -8.28
N ARG A 119 -13.17 -7.59 -7.73
CA ARG A 119 -14.53 -7.41 -8.29
C ARG A 119 -15.18 -6.12 -7.81
N THR A 120 -14.59 -5.44 -6.84
CA THR A 120 -15.11 -4.19 -6.27
C THR A 120 -14.87 -3.04 -7.25
N PRO A 121 -15.92 -2.25 -7.59
CA PRO A 121 -15.76 -1.11 -8.48
C PRO A 121 -14.90 -0.03 -7.82
N ALA A 122 -14.05 0.61 -8.62
CA ALA A 122 -13.31 1.77 -8.14
C ALA A 122 -14.15 3.04 -8.17
N ARG A 123 -13.80 3.96 -7.28
CA ARG A 123 -14.44 5.27 -7.16
C ARG A 123 -13.37 6.34 -7.32
N PHE A 124 -13.69 7.42 -8.02
CA PHE A 124 -12.78 8.55 -8.17
C PHE A 124 -13.40 9.81 -7.56
N ARG A 125 -12.61 10.54 -6.78
CA ARG A 125 -12.99 11.83 -6.21
C ARG A 125 -12.06 12.90 -6.75
N TYR A 126 -12.61 13.80 -7.58
CA TYR A 126 -11.89 14.94 -8.13
C TYR A 126 -11.46 15.92 -7.03
N GLY A 127 -10.32 16.60 -7.24
CA GLY A 127 -9.82 17.66 -6.35
C GLY A 127 -9.20 17.18 -5.03
N VAL A 128 -9.32 15.89 -4.70
CA VAL A 128 -8.66 15.30 -3.54
C VAL A 128 -7.17 15.14 -3.82
N ALA A 129 -6.33 15.72 -2.96
CA ALA A 129 -4.88 15.61 -3.04
C ALA A 129 -4.31 15.10 -1.72
N HIS A 130 -3.23 14.35 -1.79
CA HIS A 130 -2.55 13.86 -0.61
C HIS A 130 -1.80 14.99 0.12
N TRP A 131 -1.85 15.02 1.44
CA TRP A 131 -1.27 16.07 2.27
C TRP A 131 0.27 16.11 2.20
N ILE A 132 0.92 15.02 1.75
CA ILE A 132 2.37 15.03 1.56
C ILE A 132 2.83 15.96 0.44
N GLY A 133 1.92 16.30 -0.48
CA GLY A 133 2.22 17.04 -1.70
C GLY A 133 2.91 16.18 -2.76
N PRO A 134 3.08 16.70 -3.98
CA PRO A 134 3.85 16.01 -5.02
C PRO A 134 5.33 15.98 -4.63
N VAL A 135 5.90 14.78 -4.51
CA VAL A 135 7.35 14.57 -4.36
C VAL A 135 7.94 14.26 -5.74
N ARG A 136 7.63 13.07 -6.27
CA ARG A 136 7.98 12.67 -7.63
C ARG A 136 6.74 12.10 -8.35
N PRO A 137 6.13 12.85 -9.28
CA PRO A 137 5.05 12.32 -10.11
C PRO A 137 5.53 11.12 -10.94
N VAL A 138 4.67 10.11 -11.07
CA VAL A 138 4.95 8.90 -11.85
C VAL A 138 3.84 8.70 -12.89
N PRO A 139 4.17 8.57 -14.19
CA PRO A 139 3.17 8.27 -15.20
C PRO A 139 2.41 6.98 -14.90
N VAL A 140 1.09 6.98 -15.13
CA VAL A 140 0.22 5.82 -14.88
C VAL A 140 0.72 4.54 -15.55
N HIS A 141 1.22 4.62 -16.79
CA HIS A 141 1.73 3.46 -17.51
C HIS A 141 2.97 2.86 -16.85
N ALA A 142 3.82 3.68 -16.20
CA ALA A 142 4.99 3.20 -15.48
C ALA A 142 4.59 2.46 -14.20
N VAL A 143 3.59 2.97 -13.46
CA VAL A 143 2.99 2.28 -12.31
C VAL A 143 2.39 0.94 -12.70
N GLN A 144 1.61 0.89 -13.79
CA GLN A 144 0.99 -0.35 -14.25
C GLN A 144 2.05 -1.39 -14.69
N ARG A 145 3.08 -0.95 -15.42
CA ARG A 145 4.18 -1.80 -15.85
C ARG A 145 4.95 -2.38 -14.67
N GLU A 146 5.28 -1.57 -13.67
CA GLU A 146 5.98 -2.06 -12.47
C GLU A 146 5.09 -3.04 -11.66
N THR A 147 3.79 -2.79 -11.53
CA THR A 147 2.88 -3.74 -10.87
C THR A 147 2.84 -5.09 -11.59
N LEU A 148 2.78 -5.10 -12.93
CA LEU A 148 2.84 -6.35 -13.71
C LEU A 148 4.17 -7.07 -13.53
N ARG A 149 5.30 -6.35 -13.69
CA ARG A 149 6.64 -6.89 -13.48
C ARG A 149 6.81 -7.54 -12.10
N ARG A 150 6.27 -6.91 -11.05
CA ARG A 150 6.29 -7.43 -9.68
C ARG A 150 5.49 -8.72 -9.52
N ARG A 151 4.30 -8.81 -10.13
CA ARG A 151 3.50 -10.04 -10.13
C ARG A 151 4.20 -11.19 -10.84
N GLU A 152 4.70 -10.92 -12.04
CA GLU A 152 5.46 -11.91 -12.80
C GLU A 152 6.71 -12.38 -12.04
N LEU A 153 7.40 -11.49 -11.33
CA LEU A 153 8.54 -11.87 -10.51
C LEU A 153 8.13 -12.79 -9.36
N LEU A 154 7.07 -12.46 -8.63
CA LEU A 154 6.58 -13.29 -7.53
C LEU A 154 6.14 -14.66 -8.04
N ASP A 155 5.39 -14.71 -9.15
CA ASP A 155 4.94 -15.95 -9.80
C ASP A 155 6.12 -16.84 -10.22
N ARG A 156 7.17 -16.26 -10.81
CA ARG A 156 8.41 -16.99 -11.14
C ARG A 156 9.17 -17.54 -9.94
N ILE A 157 9.11 -16.87 -8.78
CA ILE A 157 9.82 -17.34 -7.57
C ILE A 157 9.07 -18.52 -6.96
N TRP A 158 7.77 -18.35 -6.74
CA TRP A 158 6.90 -19.36 -6.16
C TRP A 158 5.45 -19.03 -6.55
N PRO A 159 4.76 -19.83 -7.39
CA PRO A 159 3.44 -19.46 -7.93
C PRO A 159 2.35 -19.31 -6.87
N GLU A 160 2.46 -20.07 -5.76
CA GLU A 160 1.42 -20.09 -4.75
C GLU A 160 1.40 -18.82 -3.90
N ALA A 161 0.28 -18.09 -3.97
CA ALA A 161 0.09 -16.78 -3.34
C ALA A 161 -0.58 -16.85 -1.95
N ALA A 162 -0.89 -18.06 -1.43
CA ALA A 162 -1.60 -18.21 -0.16
C ALA A 162 -0.87 -17.49 1.01
N GLY A 163 0.46 -17.56 1.03
CA GLY A 163 1.29 -16.91 2.05
C GLY A 163 1.40 -15.39 1.91
N ASP A 164 0.91 -14.78 0.83
CA ASP A 164 1.04 -13.32 0.65
C ASP A 164 0.12 -12.53 1.60
N SER A 165 -0.93 -13.16 2.12
CA SER A 165 -1.91 -12.53 3.00
C SER A 165 -2.30 -13.37 4.23
N ALA A 166 -2.02 -14.67 4.23
CA ALA A 166 -2.25 -15.52 5.40
C ALA A 166 -1.20 -15.29 6.50
N PRO A 167 -1.52 -15.60 7.76
CA PRO A 167 -0.51 -15.81 8.80
C PRO A 167 0.52 -16.86 8.35
N LEU A 168 1.76 -16.70 8.81
CA LEU A 168 2.89 -17.52 8.34
C LEU A 168 3.46 -18.38 9.46
N LEU A 169 3.72 -19.65 9.16
CA LEU A 169 4.31 -20.62 10.06
C LEU A 169 5.72 -21.00 9.60
N ARG A 170 6.61 -21.28 10.56
CA ARG A 170 7.88 -21.94 10.27
C ARG A 170 7.65 -23.45 10.26
N THR A 171 8.16 -24.12 9.24
CA THR A 171 8.01 -25.59 9.11
C THR A 171 8.94 -26.37 10.04
N GLY A 172 9.98 -25.73 10.59
CA GLY A 172 11.00 -26.38 11.40
C GLY A 172 11.91 -27.35 10.62
N ARG A 173 11.82 -27.35 9.28
CA ARG A 173 12.64 -28.20 8.42
C ARG A 173 14.12 -27.83 8.54
N PRO A 174 15.05 -28.82 8.57
CA PRO A 174 16.47 -28.53 8.52
C PRO A 174 16.81 -27.75 7.25
N VAL A 175 17.74 -26.82 7.40
CA VAL A 175 18.18 -25.91 6.34
C VAL A 175 19.24 -26.63 5.51
N ASP A 176 18.91 -26.96 4.26
CA ASP A 176 19.83 -27.64 3.35
C ASP A 176 20.97 -26.72 2.85
N ALA A 177 20.75 -25.39 2.84
CA ALA A 177 21.72 -24.38 2.43
C ALA A 177 21.59 -23.09 3.24
N PRO A 178 22.70 -22.37 3.55
CA PRO A 178 22.65 -21.18 4.40
C PRO A 178 21.62 -20.14 3.94
N VAL A 179 20.75 -19.72 4.86
CA VAL A 179 19.75 -18.68 4.59
C VAL A 179 20.45 -17.32 4.53
N PRO A 180 20.28 -16.52 3.46
CA PRO A 180 20.87 -15.19 3.38
C PRO A 180 20.45 -14.31 4.56
N PRO A 181 21.33 -13.46 5.13
CA PRO A 181 21.03 -12.67 6.34
C PRO A 181 19.76 -11.82 6.23
N ARG A 182 19.44 -11.36 5.02
CA ARG A 182 18.22 -10.60 4.75
C ARG A 182 16.96 -11.46 4.93
N GLN A 183 16.96 -12.69 4.41
CA GLN A 183 15.84 -13.63 4.55
C GLN A 183 15.75 -14.16 5.97
N GLN A 184 16.89 -14.36 6.63
CA GLN A 184 16.95 -14.77 8.04
C GLN A 184 16.19 -13.80 8.95
N ARG A 185 16.39 -12.48 8.77
CA ARG A 185 15.63 -11.46 9.51
C ARG A 185 14.13 -11.51 9.27
N VAL A 186 13.69 -11.90 8.08
CA VAL A 186 12.26 -12.09 7.76
C VAL A 186 11.74 -13.34 8.45
N LEU A 187 12.48 -14.45 8.33
CA LEU A 187 12.17 -15.72 8.98
C LEU A 187 12.04 -15.55 10.50
N GLU A 188 12.91 -14.76 11.12
CA GLU A 188 12.88 -14.43 12.56
C GLU A 188 11.60 -13.74 13.01
N GLN A 189 10.86 -13.06 12.13
CA GLN A 189 9.57 -12.42 12.43
C GLN A 189 8.36 -13.36 12.25
N VAL A 190 8.56 -14.51 11.61
CA VAL A 190 7.51 -15.52 11.40
C VAL A 190 7.22 -16.22 12.72
N ASP A 191 6.02 -16.00 13.26
CA ASP A 191 5.59 -16.45 14.60
C ASP A 191 4.25 -17.22 14.60
N GLY A 192 3.68 -17.50 13.43
CA GLY A 192 2.38 -18.15 13.29
C GLY A 192 1.19 -17.20 13.25
N VAL A 193 1.38 -15.93 13.58
CA VAL A 193 0.30 -14.93 13.65
C VAL A 193 0.50 -13.82 12.61
N ARG A 194 1.73 -13.35 12.43
CA ARG A 194 2.04 -12.26 11.50
C ARG A 194 1.85 -12.67 10.04
N THR A 195 1.24 -11.77 9.29
CA THR A 195 1.20 -11.80 7.83
C THR A 195 2.45 -11.17 7.22
N ALA A 196 2.63 -11.29 5.90
CA ALA A 196 3.68 -10.58 5.18
C ALA A 196 3.63 -9.05 5.38
N THR A 197 2.42 -8.49 5.54
CA THR A 197 2.23 -7.05 5.81
C THR A 197 2.78 -6.70 7.19
N ASP A 198 2.42 -7.48 8.22
CA ASP A 198 2.84 -7.22 9.59
C ASP A 198 4.37 -7.31 9.73
N ILE A 199 4.98 -8.29 9.06
CA ILE A 199 6.44 -8.43 9.01
C ILE A 199 7.09 -7.23 8.33
N ALA A 200 6.53 -6.74 7.22
CA ALA A 200 7.06 -5.56 6.53
C ALA A 200 6.97 -4.30 7.39
N GLN A 201 5.85 -4.11 8.10
CA GLN A 201 5.66 -3.02 9.07
C GLN A 201 6.68 -3.09 10.20
N GLU A 202 6.86 -4.27 10.77
CA GLU A 202 7.78 -4.44 11.88
C GLU A 202 9.25 -4.25 11.48
N LEU A 203 9.62 -4.71 10.28
CA LEU A 203 10.97 -4.47 9.78
C LEU A 203 11.20 -3.05 9.25
N GLY A 204 10.12 -2.26 9.04
CA GLY A 204 10.21 -0.94 8.40
C GLY A 204 10.71 -1.02 6.96
N ARG A 205 10.27 -2.04 6.21
CA ARG A 205 10.76 -2.35 4.85
C ARG A 205 9.63 -2.41 3.85
N SER A 206 10.00 -2.32 2.58
CA SER A 206 9.08 -2.57 1.46
C SER A 206 8.35 -3.90 1.62
N ALA A 207 7.01 -3.86 1.57
CA ALA A 207 6.15 -5.04 1.62
C ALA A 207 6.39 -5.95 0.42
N PHE A 208 6.63 -5.39 -0.77
CA PHE A 208 6.99 -6.19 -1.95
C PHE A 208 8.29 -6.97 -1.75
N HIS A 209 9.30 -6.32 -1.19
CA HIS A 209 10.58 -6.98 -0.93
C HIS A 209 10.49 -8.05 0.17
N THR A 210 9.62 -7.84 1.17
CA THR A 210 9.27 -8.87 2.16
C THR A 210 8.58 -10.07 1.49
N LEU A 211 7.64 -9.84 0.57
CA LEU A 211 7.00 -10.92 -0.20
C LEU A 211 8.02 -11.72 -1.05
N VAL A 212 8.97 -11.05 -1.69
CA VAL A 212 10.05 -11.72 -2.44
C VAL A 212 10.86 -12.65 -1.54
N ASP A 213 11.22 -12.20 -0.34
CA ASP A 213 11.98 -13.02 0.61
C ASP A 213 11.13 -14.18 1.15
N LEU A 214 9.86 -13.95 1.46
CA LEU A 214 8.92 -14.98 1.91
C LEU A 214 8.65 -16.04 0.85
N ARG A 215 8.47 -15.66 -0.42
CA ARG A 215 8.29 -16.64 -1.51
C ARG A 215 9.54 -17.49 -1.72
N ARG A 216 10.74 -16.93 -1.52
CA ARG A 216 11.98 -17.72 -1.55
C ARG A 216 12.08 -18.68 -0.37
N LEU A 217 11.71 -18.23 0.83
CA LEU A 217 11.65 -19.08 2.03
C LEU A 217 10.62 -20.22 1.86
N ALA A 218 9.45 -19.93 1.27
CA ALA A 218 8.43 -20.91 0.96
C ALA A 218 8.89 -21.91 -0.10
N ALA A 219 9.56 -21.46 -1.16
CA ALA A 219 10.15 -22.34 -2.17
C ALA A 219 11.22 -23.28 -1.58
N SER A 220 11.94 -22.84 -0.54
CA SER A 220 12.87 -23.69 0.23
C SER A 220 12.19 -24.55 1.31
N GLY A 221 10.86 -24.47 1.46
CA GLY A 221 10.09 -25.22 2.44
C GLY A 221 10.33 -24.80 3.89
N LEU A 222 10.83 -23.58 4.15
CA LEU A 222 11.11 -23.05 5.49
C LEU A 222 9.92 -22.31 6.11
N VAL A 223 9.04 -21.79 5.26
CA VAL A 223 7.83 -21.06 5.65
C VAL A 223 6.65 -21.61 4.86
N GLU A 224 5.51 -21.72 5.51
CA GLU A 224 4.25 -22.03 4.85
C GLU A 224 3.14 -21.09 5.32
N ALA A 225 2.11 -20.93 4.50
CA ALA A 225 0.90 -20.27 4.92
C ALA A 225 0.21 -21.14 5.97
N ALA A 226 -0.17 -20.54 7.10
CA ALA A 226 -1.12 -21.19 7.99
C ALA A 226 -2.39 -21.47 7.17
N GLY A 227 -2.74 -22.75 7.02
CA GLY A 227 -4.00 -23.13 6.38
C GLY A 227 -5.17 -22.44 7.09
N PRO A 228 -6.31 -22.23 6.41
CA PRO A 228 -7.50 -21.73 7.08
C PRO A 228 -7.78 -22.63 8.28
N GLN A 229 -7.62 -22.09 9.49
CA GLN A 229 -8.00 -22.79 10.71
C GLN A 229 -9.46 -23.21 10.52
N PRO A 230 -9.81 -24.50 10.65
CA PRO A 230 -11.20 -24.88 10.68
C PRO A 230 -11.82 -24.11 11.83
N THR A 231 -12.72 -23.18 11.51
CA THR A 231 -13.57 -22.56 12.52
C THR A 231 -14.39 -23.69 13.11
N GLY A 232 -13.91 -24.26 14.22
CA GLY A 232 -14.74 -25.08 15.11
C GLY A 232 -16.02 -24.30 15.40
N PRO A 233 -17.15 -24.98 15.65
CA PRO A 233 -18.44 -24.31 15.80
C PRO A 233 -18.28 -23.19 16.82
N ALA A 234 -18.37 -21.95 16.33
CA ALA A 234 -18.26 -20.76 17.14
C ALA A 234 -19.35 -20.88 18.20
N ALA A 235 -18.94 -21.11 19.44
CA ALA A 235 -19.78 -20.77 20.56
C ALA A 235 -20.03 -19.26 20.44
N SER A 236 -21.22 -18.92 19.97
CA SER A 236 -21.75 -17.58 19.86
C SER A 236 -21.54 -16.83 21.16
N ALA A 237 -20.55 -15.93 21.19
CA ALA A 237 -20.48 -14.81 22.12
C ALA A 237 -19.45 -13.78 21.63
N SER A 238 -19.66 -13.21 20.44
CA SER A 238 -19.26 -11.82 20.26
C SER A 238 -20.30 -10.97 20.98
N PRO A 239 -19.94 -10.08 21.92
CA PRO A 239 -20.85 -9.01 22.28
C PRO A 239 -21.05 -8.22 21.00
N ARG A 240 -22.27 -8.29 20.47
CA ARG A 240 -22.70 -7.41 19.39
C ARG A 240 -22.51 -6.00 19.93
N ILE A 241 -21.50 -5.29 19.43
CA ILE A 241 -21.51 -3.83 19.55
C ILE A 241 -22.70 -3.42 18.70
N GLU A 242 -23.83 -3.21 19.36
CA GLU A 242 -24.93 -2.45 18.79
C GLU A 242 -24.38 -1.04 18.58
N LEU A 243 -23.97 -0.73 17.35
CA LEU A 243 -23.92 0.67 16.96
C LEU A 243 -25.35 1.18 17.10
N PRO A 244 -25.59 2.29 17.82
CA PRO A 244 -26.91 2.87 17.89
C PRO A 244 -27.36 3.16 16.45
N GLU A 245 -28.60 2.77 16.13
CA GLU A 245 -29.25 3.21 14.91
C GLU A 245 -29.04 4.72 14.79
N VAL A 246 -28.47 5.15 13.66
CA VAL A 246 -28.38 6.55 13.28
C VAL A 246 -29.80 7.05 13.11
N THR A 247 -30.34 7.52 14.22
CA THR A 247 -31.51 8.37 14.29
C THR A 247 -31.13 9.67 13.59
N ALA A 248 -32.01 10.13 12.70
CA ALA A 248 -31.81 11.37 11.99
C ALA A 248 -31.68 12.55 12.98
N ASP A 249 -30.52 13.21 12.88
CA ASP A 249 -30.27 14.64 13.08
C ASP A 249 -30.52 15.28 14.47
N PRO A 250 -29.45 15.39 15.29
CA PRO A 250 -29.25 16.49 16.24
C PRO A 250 -28.02 17.37 15.90
N ASP A 251 -27.21 16.98 14.91
CA ASP A 251 -25.91 17.60 14.65
C ASP A 251 -25.99 18.84 13.75
N VAL A 252 -27.00 18.97 12.88
CA VAL A 252 -27.12 20.15 12.00
C VAL A 252 -27.47 21.41 12.78
N ALA A 253 -28.28 21.29 13.84
CA ALA A 253 -28.63 22.42 14.71
C ALA A 253 -27.44 22.91 15.55
N LEU A 254 -26.53 22.01 15.94
CA LEU A 254 -25.30 22.36 16.62
C LEU A 254 -24.31 23.05 15.67
N LEU A 255 -24.14 22.51 14.47
CA LEU A 255 -23.23 23.06 13.45
C LEU A 255 -23.68 24.44 12.95
N ARG A 256 -25.00 24.67 12.82
CA ARG A 256 -25.53 26.01 12.51
C ARG A 256 -25.25 27.01 13.63
N ARG A 257 -25.47 26.64 14.89
CA ARG A 257 -25.18 27.51 16.04
C ARG A 257 -23.69 27.84 16.14
N LEU A 258 -22.81 26.88 15.85
CA LEU A 258 -21.37 27.10 15.87
C LEU A 258 -20.93 28.06 14.75
N ARG A 259 -21.47 27.90 13.54
CA ARG A 259 -21.22 28.82 12.43
C ARG A 259 -21.70 30.23 12.77
N ASP A 260 -22.93 30.37 13.25
CA ASP A 260 -23.52 31.68 13.55
C ASP A 260 -22.74 32.40 14.67
N ALA A 261 -22.18 31.66 15.64
CA ALA A 261 -21.31 32.22 16.68
C ALA A 261 -19.93 32.65 16.18
N LEU A 262 -19.41 32.03 15.13
CA LEU A 262 -18.14 32.40 14.50
C LEU A 262 -18.28 33.57 13.53
N GLU A 263 -19.45 33.73 12.90
CA GLU A 263 -19.75 34.88 12.03
C GLU A 263 -20.08 36.17 12.80
N ALA A 264 -20.34 36.06 14.11
CA ALA A 264 -20.62 37.19 15.00
C ALA A 264 -19.38 37.74 15.75
N LEU A 265 -18.19 37.22 15.44
CA LEU A 265 -16.88 37.66 15.94
C LEU A 265 -16.20 38.59 14.91
#